data_AF-A0A077NZ44-F1
#
_entry.id   AF-A0A077NZ44-F1
#
_cell.length_a   1.000
_cell.length_b   1.000
_cell.length_c   1.000
_cell.angle_alpha   90.00
_cell.angle_beta   90.00
_cell.angle_gamma   90.00
#
_symmetry.space_group_name_H-M   'P 1'
#
loop_
_entity.id
_entity.type
_entity.pdbx_description
1 polymer ?
#
loop_
_entity_poly.entity_id
_entity_poly.type
_entity_poly.pdbx_seq_one_letter_code
_entity_poly.pdbx_strand_id
1 'polypeptide(L)'
;MMKNELSKKQSELLASFNKEELLEIIHVLIRNNELAQTTLVSGYLLESEDILKLIEKEYKKRSKSKRFFDYYETDIFFGELHSYMATLFDTIIPLKPAESEMLLSNMLQDFERLSETKDTSSGGWQDYYYYLVESWIKALSLQKDIDKVTVANKLFKIFQGEYYFSVSLLAEYKSTLGLDILRQLRDVFYQHKNDDEALELSYSIKDIEFFKTYLDREKEFLYPRYYLDYAELLIEDVRSDEAIVLLENLREKNNKLPVELNDDKIMELLIKANIEEGKKEEARQLCIDAFKEYYNHRFYELYENTLDKDEKGSAIKLFLDIANQYEENRFFYLLFLIEVERFDVINDYVLNLGKDNIIKITDSIIPSTARKVSSLLYKSGFPLSATLVRRALVEDVLGRGASKYYKYAVSDLKKSLDYGEKIQSTDDIASNQTYLTALYAKHKKKASFWSLAEEKIKGVSMDKDGAYYGK
;
A
#
# COMPACT_ATOMS: atom_id res chain seq x y z
N MET A 1 5.13 31.71 -14.37
CA MET A 1 5.88 30.49 -14.76
C MET A 1 6.64 30.81 -16.04
N MET A 2 7.95 31.03 -15.96
CA MET A 2 8.78 31.20 -17.16
C MET A 2 9.03 29.82 -17.79
N LYS A 3 8.85 29.73 -19.11
CA LYS A 3 9.17 28.54 -19.91
C LYS A 3 10.69 28.35 -19.90
N ASN A 4 11.17 27.31 -19.23
CA ASN A 4 12.59 26.94 -19.17
C ASN A 4 13.04 26.05 -20.35
N GLU A 5 12.27 25.97 -21.43
CA GLU A 5 12.54 25.05 -22.54
C GLU A 5 12.78 25.79 -23.86
N LEU A 6 13.75 25.30 -24.64
CA LEU A 6 14.05 25.78 -25.99
C LEU A 6 12.87 25.49 -26.92
N SER A 7 12.54 26.43 -27.81
CA SER A 7 11.58 26.18 -28.89
C SER A 7 12.14 25.20 -29.92
N LYS A 8 11.26 24.50 -30.65
CA LYS A 8 11.65 23.53 -31.69
C LYS A 8 12.69 24.09 -32.68
N LYS A 9 12.51 25.33 -33.15
CA LYS A 9 13.44 26.00 -34.06
C LYS A 9 14.80 26.28 -33.42
N GLN A 10 14.85 26.58 -32.12
CA GLN A 10 16.10 26.80 -31.38
C GLN A 10 16.84 25.48 -31.15
N SER A 11 16.13 24.39 -30.86
CA SER A 11 16.72 23.05 -30.74
C SER A 11 17.30 22.56 -32.07
N GLU A 12 16.59 22.76 -33.19
CA GLU A 12 17.06 22.42 -34.54
C GLU A 12 18.32 23.22 -34.91
N LEU A 13 18.40 24.50 -34.55
CA LEU A 13 19.59 25.33 -34.76
C LEU A 13 20.77 24.87 -33.90
N LEU A 14 20.55 24.60 -32.62
CA LEU A 14 21.60 24.09 -31.71
C LEU A 14 22.18 22.77 -32.22
N ALA A 15 21.33 21.87 -32.75
CA ALA A 15 21.75 20.60 -33.32
C ALA A 15 22.54 20.73 -34.64
N SER A 16 22.46 21.89 -35.31
CA SER A 16 23.18 22.15 -36.56
C SER A 16 24.62 22.63 -36.37
N PHE A 17 25.01 23.02 -35.14
CA PHE A 17 26.37 23.49 -34.85
C PHE A 17 27.38 22.35 -34.89
N ASN A 18 28.56 22.66 -35.44
CA ASN A 18 29.69 21.75 -35.42
C ASN A 18 30.42 21.77 -34.06
N LYS A 19 31.42 20.91 -33.90
CA LYS A 19 32.16 20.75 -32.64
C LYS A 19 32.83 22.05 -32.19
N GLU A 20 33.48 22.76 -33.11
CA GLU A 20 34.19 24.00 -32.83
C GLU A 20 33.23 25.11 -32.38
N GLU A 21 32.10 25.25 -33.05
CA GLU A 21 31.04 26.20 -32.69
C GLU A 21 30.45 25.91 -31.31
N LEU A 22 30.19 24.64 -30.99
CA LEU A 22 29.70 24.24 -29.67
C LEU A 22 30.72 24.51 -28.56
N LEU A 23 32.01 24.27 -28.80
CA LEU A 23 33.07 24.56 -27.84
C LEU A 23 33.18 26.06 -27.55
N GLU A 24 33.11 26.91 -28.57
CA GLU A 24 33.11 28.36 -28.38
C GLU A 24 31.91 28.83 -27.55
N ILE A 25 30.71 28.31 -27.85
CA ILE A 25 29.50 28.63 -27.09
C ILE A 25 29.65 28.22 -25.62
N ILE A 26 30.16 27.01 -25.36
CA ILE A 26 30.41 26.52 -24.00
C ILE A 26 31.41 27.44 -23.27
N HIS A 27 32.52 27.82 -23.93
CA HIS A 27 33.50 28.74 -23.35
C HIS A 27 32.91 30.11 -23.01
N VAL A 28 32.03 30.64 -23.86
CA VAL A 28 31.32 31.90 -23.61
C VAL A 28 30.38 31.76 -22.41
N LEU A 29 29.63 30.66 -22.33
CA LEU A 29 28.68 30.41 -21.24
C LEU A 29 29.39 30.31 -19.88
N ILE A 30 30.47 29.52 -19.79
CA ILE A 30 31.14 29.31 -18.50
C ILE A 30 31.93 30.53 -18.02
N ARG A 31 32.35 31.43 -18.91
CA ARG A 31 33.16 32.61 -18.53
C ARG A 31 32.42 33.57 -17.59
N ASN A 32 31.09 33.66 -17.74
CA ASN A 32 30.27 34.63 -17.00
C ASN A 32 29.12 33.97 -16.21
N ASN A 33 29.14 32.64 -16.06
CA ASN A 33 28.11 31.90 -15.35
C ASN A 33 28.75 30.83 -14.47
N GLU A 34 28.88 31.15 -13.18
CA GLU A 34 29.50 30.27 -12.17
C GLU A 34 28.76 28.92 -12.05
N LEU A 35 27.43 28.92 -12.17
CA LEU A 35 26.63 27.70 -12.17
C LEU A 35 26.97 26.84 -13.39
N ALA A 36 26.99 27.42 -14.59
CA ALA A 36 27.34 26.69 -15.82
C ALA A 36 28.78 26.17 -15.81
N GLN A 37 29.72 26.96 -15.27
CA GLN A 37 31.11 26.54 -15.08
C GLN A 37 31.20 25.35 -14.12
N THR A 38 30.51 25.43 -12.99
CA THR A 38 30.48 24.36 -11.99
C THR A 38 29.88 23.09 -12.59
N THR A 39 28.73 23.19 -13.27
CA THR A 39 28.08 22.05 -13.95
C THR A 39 28.97 21.41 -15.01
N LEU A 40 29.64 22.23 -15.84
CA LEU A 40 30.55 21.71 -16.87
C LEU A 40 31.73 20.97 -16.24
N VAL A 41 32.39 21.60 -15.25
CA VAL A 41 33.55 21.00 -14.60
C VAL A 41 33.16 19.73 -13.87
N SER A 42 32.20 19.79 -12.94
CA SER A 42 31.84 18.64 -12.09
C SER A 42 31.18 17.50 -12.87
N GLY A 43 30.50 17.80 -13.98
CA GLY A 43 29.78 16.79 -14.76
C GLY A 43 30.57 16.21 -15.94
N TYR A 44 31.48 16.97 -16.56
CA TYR A 44 32.02 16.61 -17.88
C TYR A 44 33.54 16.73 -18.01
N LEU A 45 34.22 17.51 -17.16
CA LEU A 45 35.65 17.80 -17.32
C LEU A 45 36.51 17.33 -16.13
N LEU A 46 35.98 16.48 -15.25
CA LEU A 46 36.77 15.79 -14.23
C LEU A 46 37.25 14.44 -14.77
N GLU A 47 38.52 14.13 -14.52
CA GLU A 47 39.02 12.77 -14.68
C GLU A 47 38.27 11.83 -13.73
N SER A 48 38.12 10.56 -14.11
CA SER A 48 37.34 9.58 -13.36
C SER A 48 37.73 9.50 -11.87
N GLU A 49 39.02 9.67 -11.56
CA GLU A 49 39.52 9.62 -10.18
C GLU A 49 39.16 10.88 -9.36
N ASP A 50 39.02 12.03 -10.02
CA ASP A 50 38.63 13.28 -9.37
C ASP A 50 37.13 13.32 -9.05
N ILE A 51 36.30 12.64 -9.86
CA ILE A 51 34.87 12.46 -9.58
C ILE A 51 34.67 11.68 -8.27
N LEU A 52 35.35 10.55 -8.09
CA LEU A 52 35.23 9.75 -6.87
C LEU A 52 35.67 10.54 -5.62
N LYS A 53 36.79 11.26 -5.71
CA LYS A 53 37.28 12.13 -4.64
C LYS A 53 36.30 13.26 -4.33
N LEU A 54 35.63 13.80 -5.35
CA LEU A 54 34.62 14.84 -5.18
C LEU A 54 33.39 14.31 -4.43
N ILE A 55 32.85 13.15 -4.83
CA ILE A 55 31.72 12.51 -4.16
C ILE A 55 32.07 12.24 -2.69
N GLU A 56 33.22 11.59 -2.44
CA GLU A 56 33.65 11.24 -1.09
C GLU A 56 33.82 12.49 -0.20
N LYS A 57 34.40 13.56 -0.76
CA LYS A 57 34.59 14.83 -0.05
C LYS A 57 33.25 15.48 0.31
N GLU A 58 32.30 15.54 -0.62
CA GLU A 58 31.00 16.16 -0.36
C GLU A 58 30.17 15.33 0.63
N TYR A 59 30.19 14.00 0.51
CA TYR A 59 29.57 13.11 1.49
C TYR A 59 30.13 13.34 2.89
N LYS A 60 31.47 13.30 3.06
CA LYS A 60 32.13 13.55 4.35
C LYS A 60 31.84 14.94 4.90
N LYS A 61 31.69 15.94 4.05
CA LYS A 61 31.34 17.30 4.47
C LYS A 61 29.92 17.34 5.04
N ARG A 62 28.94 16.74 4.36
CA ARG A 62 27.53 16.71 4.78
C ARG A 62 27.30 15.79 5.99
N SER A 63 27.98 14.65 6.06
CA SER A 63 27.83 13.66 7.13
C SER A 63 28.51 14.02 8.46
N LYS A 64 29.31 15.11 8.48
CA LYS A 64 29.95 15.65 9.70
C LYS A 64 29.02 16.51 10.56
N SER A 65 27.87 16.93 10.03
CA SER A 65 26.95 17.77 10.79
C SER A 65 26.43 17.00 12.01
N LYS A 66 26.68 17.53 13.21
CA LYS A 66 26.12 17.03 14.48
C LYS A 66 24.81 17.71 14.87
N ARG A 67 24.33 18.63 14.03
CA ARG A 67 23.06 19.32 14.24
C ARG A 67 21.92 18.31 14.05
N PHE A 68 20.90 18.41 14.89
CA PHE A 68 19.65 17.69 14.71
C PHE A 68 18.81 18.30 13.59
N PHE A 69 18.23 17.47 12.72
CA PHE A 69 17.32 17.88 11.64
C PHE A 69 15.91 17.37 11.96
N ASP A 70 14.92 18.26 11.92
CA ASP A 70 13.51 17.83 11.99
C ASP A 70 13.08 17.08 10.70
N TYR A 71 11.86 16.56 10.65
CA TYR A 71 11.42 15.72 9.53
C TYR A 71 11.37 16.48 8.19
N TYR A 72 11.05 17.78 8.16
CA TYR A 72 11.07 18.57 6.93
C TYR A 72 12.51 18.84 6.47
N GLU A 73 13.38 19.18 7.42
CA GLU A 73 14.79 19.45 7.12
C GLU A 73 15.53 18.17 6.70
N THR A 74 15.11 17.02 7.22
CA THR A 74 15.63 15.70 6.86
C THR A 74 15.30 15.34 5.42
N ASP A 75 14.05 15.56 4.99
CA ASP A 75 13.63 15.33 3.60
C ASP A 75 14.44 16.18 2.62
N ILE A 76 14.63 17.47 2.95
CA ILE A 76 15.46 18.38 2.15
C ILE A 76 16.92 17.90 2.12
N PHE A 77 17.48 17.51 3.25
CA PHE A 77 18.86 17.04 3.36
C PHE A 77 19.12 15.83 2.45
N PHE A 78 18.27 14.79 2.53
CA PHE A 78 18.43 13.58 1.72
C PHE A 78 18.10 13.82 0.25
N GLY A 79 17.10 14.64 -0.06
CA GLY A 79 16.77 15.01 -1.44
C GLY A 79 17.91 15.74 -2.15
N GLU A 80 18.59 16.67 -1.47
CA GLU A 80 19.78 17.34 -2.02
C GLU A 80 20.97 16.39 -2.15
N LEU A 81 21.18 15.50 -1.16
CA LEU A 81 22.28 14.54 -1.18
C LEU A 81 22.11 13.57 -2.36
N HIS A 82 20.91 13.03 -2.55
CA HIS A 82 20.55 12.19 -3.68
C HIS A 82 20.76 12.92 -5.01
N SER A 83 20.18 14.10 -5.18
CA SER A 83 20.26 14.87 -6.44
C SER A 83 21.71 15.15 -6.85
N TYR A 84 22.56 15.48 -5.87
CA TYR A 84 23.98 15.71 -6.12
C TYR A 84 24.70 14.43 -6.54
N MET A 85 24.50 13.35 -5.78
CA MET A 85 25.23 12.10 -5.98
C MET A 85 24.81 11.35 -7.24
N ALA A 86 23.52 11.36 -7.58
CA ALA A 86 22.96 10.63 -8.70
C ALA A 86 23.71 10.90 -10.01
N THR A 87 23.84 12.18 -10.33
CA THR A 87 24.51 12.64 -11.55
C THR A 87 25.97 12.18 -11.67
N LEU A 88 26.69 12.18 -10.56
CA LEU A 88 28.11 11.81 -10.53
C LEU A 88 28.29 10.29 -10.59
N PHE A 89 27.49 9.55 -9.84
CA PHE A 89 27.56 8.09 -9.80
C PHE A 89 27.14 7.45 -11.13
N ASP A 90 26.09 7.96 -11.78
CA ASP A 90 25.68 7.48 -13.11
C ASP A 90 26.78 7.62 -14.17
N THR A 91 27.63 8.63 -14.03
CA THR A 91 28.77 8.86 -14.92
C THR A 91 29.95 7.95 -14.59
N ILE A 92 30.29 7.79 -13.32
CA ILE A 92 31.54 7.13 -12.90
C ILE A 92 31.43 5.60 -12.77
N ILE A 93 30.25 5.07 -12.43
CA ILE A 93 30.04 3.62 -12.22
C ILE A 93 30.45 2.80 -13.47
N PRO A 94 30.06 3.15 -14.71
CA PRO A 94 30.48 2.41 -15.90
C PRO A 94 32.00 2.46 -16.17
N LEU A 95 32.68 3.50 -15.71
CA LEU A 95 34.10 3.73 -15.96
C LEU A 95 35.00 3.09 -14.90
N LYS A 96 34.54 3.11 -13.64
CA LYS A 96 35.28 2.69 -12.44
C LYS A 96 34.40 1.86 -11.50
N PRO A 97 33.91 0.69 -11.93
CA PRO A 97 32.91 -0.08 -11.18
C PRO A 97 33.45 -0.58 -9.83
N ALA A 98 34.71 -1.02 -9.75
CA ALA A 98 35.28 -1.54 -8.52
C ALA A 98 35.49 -0.44 -7.46
N GLU A 99 36.02 0.71 -7.88
CA GLU A 99 36.26 1.84 -6.98
C GLU A 99 34.94 2.51 -6.55
N SER A 100 33.96 2.58 -7.45
CA SER A 100 32.61 3.09 -7.15
C SER A 100 31.89 2.18 -6.16
N GLU A 101 31.97 0.86 -6.36
CA GLU A 101 31.40 -0.15 -5.46
C GLU A 101 31.96 -0.02 -4.05
N MET A 102 33.27 0.12 -3.90
CA MET A 102 33.91 0.30 -2.60
C MET A 102 33.44 1.58 -1.90
N LEU A 103 33.30 2.69 -2.63
CA LEU A 103 32.81 3.95 -2.06
C LEU A 103 31.34 3.86 -1.62
N LEU A 104 30.48 3.28 -2.45
CA LEU A 104 29.06 3.07 -2.16
C LEU A 104 28.87 2.10 -0.98
N SER A 105 29.65 1.02 -0.91
CA SER A 105 29.66 0.11 0.24
C SER A 105 29.98 0.83 1.55
N ASN A 106 30.91 1.79 1.53
CA ASN A 106 31.24 2.57 2.72
C ASN A 106 30.11 3.54 3.10
N MET A 107 29.41 4.11 2.13
CA MET A 107 28.25 4.98 2.38
C MET A 107 27.07 4.21 2.97
N LEU A 108 26.78 3.00 2.46
CA LEU A 108 25.75 2.13 2.99
C LEU A 108 26.03 1.77 4.46
N GLN A 109 27.25 1.34 4.78
CA GLN A 109 27.65 1.01 6.16
C GLN A 109 27.66 2.23 7.10
N ASP A 110 27.80 3.44 6.56
CA ASP A 110 27.80 4.70 7.32
C ASP A 110 26.39 5.28 7.49
N PHE A 111 25.37 4.70 6.85
CA PHE A 111 24.03 5.28 6.77
C PHE A 111 23.36 5.39 8.14
N GLU A 112 23.47 4.38 9.01
CA GLU A 112 22.96 4.43 10.39
C GLU A 112 23.54 5.63 11.15
N ARG A 113 24.86 5.82 11.09
CA ARG A 113 25.52 6.98 11.71
C ARG A 113 25.06 8.30 11.08
N LEU A 114 24.78 8.30 9.77
CA LEU A 114 24.26 9.46 9.08
C LEU A 114 22.84 9.79 9.57
N SER A 115 21.99 8.80 9.83
CA SER A 115 20.59 8.99 10.23
C SER A 115 20.41 9.34 11.71
N GLU A 116 21.35 9.01 12.60
CA GLU A 116 21.29 9.27 14.07
C GLU A 116 20.85 10.69 14.48
N THR A 117 21.22 11.71 13.69
CA THR A 117 20.90 13.12 13.98
C THR A 117 19.72 13.67 13.19
N LYS A 118 18.89 12.80 12.60
CA LYS A 118 17.82 13.18 11.68
C LYS A 118 16.52 12.50 12.08
N ASP A 119 15.43 13.25 12.13
CA ASP A 119 14.10 12.69 12.30
C ASP A 119 13.64 12.00 11.00
N THR A 120 13.83 10.69 10.94
CA THR A 120 13.53 9.85 9.77
C THR A 120 12.06 9.42 9.69
N SER A 121 11.18 9.93 10.55
CA SER A 121 9.77 9.52 10.65
C SER A 121 8.92 9.86 9.41
N SER A 122 9.35 10.80 8.57
CA SER A 122 8.71 11.12 7.29
C SER A 122 8.92 10.04 6.23
N GLY A 123 9.98 9.24 6.34
CA GLY A 123 10.41 8.30 5.31
C GLY A 123 11.18 8.91 4.14
N GLY A 124 11.41 10.23 4.10
CA GLY A 124 12.07 10.90 2.95
C GLY A 124 13.55 10.52 2.73
N TRP A 125 14.14 9.74 3.63
CA TRP A 125 15.47 9.15 3.46
C TRP A 125 15.47 7.93 2.52
N GLN A 126 14.32 7.28 2.31
CA GLN A 126 14.21 6.00 1.60
C GLN A 126 14.71 6.09 0.16
N ASP A 127 14.30 7.13 -0.58
CA ASP A 127 14.73 7.35 -1.97
C ASP A 127 16.25 7.40 -2.10
N TYR A 128 16.92 8.08 -1.17
CA TYR A 128 18.38 8.16 -1.16
C TYR A 128 19.03 6.80 -0.84
N TYR A 129 18.52 6.10 0.17
CA TYR A 129 19.10 4.83 0.58
C TYR A 129 18.90 3.75 -0.49
N TYR A 130 17.71 3.64 -1.08
CA TYR A 130 17.45 2.72 -2.18
C TYR A 130 18.28 3.07 -3.43
N TYR A 131 18.44 4.35 -3.73
CA TYR A 131 19.38 4.79 -4.77
C TYR A 131 20.82 4.30 -4.51
N LEU A 132 21.32 4.37 -3.28
CA LEU A 132 22.65 3.85 -2.93
C LEU A 132 22.73 2.34 -3.16
N VAL A 133 21.72 1.57 -2.74
CA VAL A 133 21.65 0.11 -2.94
C VAL A 133 21.64 -0.23 -4.43
N GLU A 134 20.76 0.41 -5.21
CA GLU A 134 20.68 0.22 -6.67
C GLU A 134 22.01 0.53 -7.36
N SER A 135 22.63 1.66 -7.01
CA SER A 135 23.91 2.08 -7.55
C SER A 135 25.04 1.11 -7.19
N TRP A 136 25.03 0.60 -5.96
CA TRP A 136 26.03 -0.35 -5.47
C TRP A 136 25.90 -1.70 -6.17
N ILE A 137 24.68 -2.21 -6.32
CA ILE A 137 24.39 -3.44 -7.08
C ILE A 137 24.79 -3.27 -8.55
N LYS A 138 24.48 -2.13 -9.17
CA LYS A 138 24.92 -1.80 -10.54
C LYS A 138 26.45 -1.82 -10.64
N ALA A 139 27.16 -1.18 -9.71
CA ALA A 139 28.61 -1.17 -9.67
C ALA A 139 29.21 -2.58 -9.49
N LEU A 140 28.62 -3.43 -8.64
CA LEU A 140 29.00 -4.84 -8.51
C LEU A 140 28.82 -5.60 -9.83
N SER A 141 27.66 -5.45 -10.48
CA SER A 141 27.31 -6.21 -11.69
C SER A 141 28.21 -5.91 -12.91
N LEU A 142 28.85 -4.75 -12.92
CA LEU A 142 29.74 -4.33 -14.00
C LEU A 142 31.19 -4.82 -13.83
N GLN A 143 31.52 -5.44 -12.68
CA GLN A 143 32.84 -6.03 -12.45
C GLN A 143 32.93 -7.39 -13.17
N LYS A 144 33.79 -7.50 -14.19
CA LYS A 144 33.85 -8.69 -15.07
C LYS A 144 34.53 -9.92 -14.44
N ASP A 145 35.44 -9.69 -13.50
CA ASP A 145 36.32 -10.74 -12.96
C ASP A 145 35.99 -11.13 -11.51
N ILE A 146 34.87 -10.62 -10.96
CA ILE A 146 34.43 -10.96 -9.61
C ILE A 146 33.67 -12.30 -9.64
N ASP A 147 34.07 -13.24 -8.80
CA ASP A 147 33.36 -14.52 -8.70
C ASP A 147 32.06 -14.38 -7.89
N LYS A 148 31.11 -15.28 -8.17
CA LYS A 148 29.76 -15.26 -7.58
C LYS A 148 29.77 -15.36 -6.05
N VAL A 149 30.71 -16.11 -5.48
CA VAL A 149 30.81 -16.32 -4.02
C VAL A 149 31.27 -15.03 -3.35
N THR A 150 32.23 -14.33 -3.95
CA THR A 150 32.66 -13.01 -3.49
C THR A 150 31.51 -11.99 -3.53
N VAL A 151 30.70 -11.97 -4.61
CA VAL A 151 29.53 -11.08 -4.67
C VAL A 151 28.52 -11.43 -3.57
N ALA A 152 28.18 -12.70 -3.39
CA ALA A 152 27.27 -13.15 -2.33
C ALA A 152 27.76 -12.75 -0.93
N ASN A 153 29.05 -12.91 -0.64
CA ASN A 153 29.63 -12.49 0.64
C ASN A 153 29.60 -10.98 0.85
N LYS A 154 29.78 -10.18 -0.22
CA LYS A 154 29.62 -8.72 -0.14
C LYS A 154 28.18 -8.33 0.18
N LEU A 155 27.20 -8.94 -0.50
CA LEU A 155 25.77 -8.74 -0.24
C LEU A 155 25.43 -9.10 1.21
N PHE A 156 25.88 -10.27 1.67
CA PHE A 156 25.68 -10.70 3.06
C PHE A 156 26.24 -9.70 4.06
N LYS A 157 27.48 -9.22 3.86
CA LYS A 157 28.10 -8.26 4.77
C LYS A 157 27.32 -6.93 4.89
N ILE A 158 26.67 -6.49 3.80
CA ILE A 158 25.86 -5.27 3.82
C ILE A 158 24.50 -5.52 4.48
N PHE A 159 23.83 -6.63 4.13
CA PHE A 159 22.43 -6.83 4.50
C PHE A 159 22.22 -7.66 5.77
N GLN A 160 23.27 -8.27 6.33
CA GLN A 160 23.15 -8.98 7.61
C GLN A 160 22.81 -7.99 8.73
N GLY A 161 21.61 -8.12 9.29
CA GLY A 161 21.12 -7.24 10.37
C GLY A 161 20.81 -5.81 9.90
N GLU A 162 20.63 -5.60 8.60
CA GLU A 162 20.24 -4.31 8.04
C GLU A 162 18.75 -4.05 8.28
N TYR A 163 18.42 -2.85 8.77
CA TYR A 163 17.06 -2.45 9.13
C TYR A 163 16.39 -1.61 8.03
N TYR A 164 17.17 -0.96 7.18
CA TYR A 164 16.66 -0.05 6.15
C TYR A 164 16.31 -0.75 4.83
N PHE A 165 16.74 -2.01 4.68
CA PHE A 165 16.52 -2.81 3.47
C PHE A 165 16.05 -4.22 3.82
N SER A 166 14.91 -4.64 3.27
CA SER A 166 14.52 -6.05 3.35
C SER A 166 15.28 -6.86 2.31
N VAL A 167 15.87 -7.98 2.73
CA VAL A 167 16.56 -8.92 1.82
C VAL A 167 15.66 -9.46 0.71
N SER A 168 14.34 -9.49 0.92
CA SER A 168 13.35 -9.90 -0.09
C SER A 168 13.41 -9.03 -1.36
N LEU A 169 13.71 -7.74 -1.22
CA LEU A 169 13.83 -6.79 -2.33
C LEU A 169 15.01 -7.11 -3.25
N LEU A 170 15.97 -7.94 -2.82
CA LEU A 170 17.05 -8.42 -3.70
C LEU A 170 16.54 -9.24 -4.89
N ALA A 171 15.33 -9.80 -4.81
CA ALA A 171 14.70 -10.50 -5.92
C ALA A 171 14.41 -9.58 -7.12
N GLU A 172 14.20 -8.27 -6.89
CA GLU A 172 14.00 -7.28 -7.97
C GLU A 172 15.26 -7.14 -8.85
N TYR A 173 16.44 -7.44 -8.28
CA TYR A 173 17.73 -7.39 -8.96
C TYR A 173 18.13 -8.72 -9.60
N LYS A 174 17.21 -9.69 -9.72
CA LYS A 174 17.48 -11.00 -10.34
C LYS A 174 18.01 -10.88 -11.77
N SER A 175 17.58 -9.90 -12.55
CA SER A 175 18.09 -9.65 -13.91
C SER A 175 19.53 -9.14 -13.93
N THR A 176 19.95 -8.44 -12.88
CA THR A 176 21.27 -7.80 -12.75
C THR A 176 22.29 -8.73 -12.07
N LEU A 177 21.91 -9.36 -10.96
CA LEU A 177 22.78 -10.25 -10.17
C LEU A 177 22.73 -11.71 -10.65
N GLY A 178 21.61 -12.13 -11.23
CA GLY A 178 21.37 -13.52 -11.58
C GLY A 178 20.94 -14.39 -10.39
N LEU A 179 20.16 -15.42 -10.69
CA LEU A 179 19.58 -16.33 -9.69
C LEU A 179 20.65 -17.08 -8.87
N ASP A 180 21.78 -17.43 -9.49
CA ASP A 180 22.85 -18.17 -8.82
C ASP A 180 23.48 -17.38 -7.67
N ILE A 181 23.65 -16.06 -7.83
CA ILE A 181 24.21 -15.20 -6.77
C ILE A 181 23.23 -15.10 -5.62
N LEU A 182 21.93 -14.92 -5.90
CA LEU A 182 20.89 -14.86 -4.87
C LEU A 182 20.76 -16.18 -4.10
N ARG A 183 20.89 -17.32 -4.79
CA ARG A 183 20.95 -18.65 -4.14
C ARG A 183 22.17 -18.81 -3.24
N GLN A 184 23.35 -18.36 -3.70
CA GLN A 184 24.55 -18.37 -2.87
C GLN A 184 24.40 -17.46 -1.65
N LEU A 185 23.84 -16.26 -1.83
CA LEU A 185 23.57 -15.34 -0.72
C LEU A 185 22.65 -15.98 0.33
N ARG A 186 21.54 -16.59 -0.11
CA ARG A 186 20.65 -17.36 0.76
C ARG A 186 21.43 -18.44 1.52
N ASP A 187 22.27 -19.22 0.83
CA ASP A 187 23.05 -20.27 1.48
C ASP A 187 24.02 -19.69 2.53
N VAL A 188 24.60 -18.51 2.27
CA VAL A 188 25.44 -17.78 3.24
C VAL A 188 24.60 -17.36 4.46
N PHE A 189 23.40 -16.81 4.28
CA PHE A 189 22.51 -16.47 5.41
C PHE A 189 22.20 -17.71 6.26
N TYR A 190 21.79 -18.82 5.63
CA TYR A 190 21.48 -20.06 6.32
C TYR A 190 22.71 -20.63 7.08
N GLN A 191 23.90 -20.58 6.48
CA GLN A 191 25.15 -21.00 7.14
C GLN A 191 25.47 -20.18 8.39
N HIS A 192 25.08 -18.91 8.42
CA HIS A 192 25.27 -18.00 9.56
C HIS A 192 24.11 -18.01 10.57
N LYS A 193 23.14 -18.93 10.42
CA LYS A 193 21.94 -19.04 11.28
C LYS A 193 21.00 -17.83 11.19
N ASN A 194 21.03 -17.14 10.06
CA ASN A 194 20.05 -16.13 9.65
C ASN A 194 18.95 -16.82 8.83
N ASP A 195 18.19 -17.70 9.49
CA ASP A 195 17.19 -18.55 8.84
C ASP A 195 16.02 -17.73 8.28
N ASP A 196 15.66 -16.64 8.95
CA ASP A 196 14.59 -15.72 8.54
C ASP A 196 14.93 -15.12 7.16
N GLU A 197 16.10 -14.49 7.04
CA GLU A 197 16.57 -13.88 5.79
C GLU A 197 16.77 -14.92 4.68
N ALA A 198 17.22 -16.13 5.03
CA ALA A 198 17.35 -17.22 4.06
C ALA A 198 15.98 -17.65 3.51
N LEU A 199 14.97 -17.82 4.36
CA LEU A 199 13.61 -18.20 3.94
C LEU A 199 12.91 -17.06 3.20
N GLU A 200 13.03 -15.80 3.66
CA GLU A 200 12.51 -14.61 2.97
C GLU A 200 13.07 -14.48 1.55
N LEU A 201 14.40 -14.58 1.42
CA LEU A 201 15.05 -14.52 0.12
C LEU A 201 14.62 -15.69 -0.76
N SER A 202 14.51 -16.90 -0.19
CA SER A 202 14.05 -18.11 -0.91
C SER A 202 12.64 -17.95 -1.47
N TYR A 203 11.72 -17.39 -0.68
CA TYR A 203 10.36 -17.11 -1.14
C TYR A 203 10.37 -16.12 -2.30
N SER A 204 11.12 -15.03 -2.14
CA SER A 204 11.21 -13.94 -3.13
C SER A 204 11.80 -14.39 -4.46
N ILE A 205 12.74 -15.35 -4.44
CA ILE A 205 13.32 -15.94 -5.66
C ILE A 205 12.60 -17.21 -6.14
N LYS A 206 11.51 -17.61 -5.45
CA LYS A 206 10.71 -18.82 -5.70
C LYS A 206 11.51 -20.13 -5.63
N ASP A 207 12.38 -20.28 -4.64
CA ASP A 207 13.18 -21.50 -4.45
C ASP A 207 12.50 -22.53 -3.53
N ILE A 208 11.57 -23.28 -4.12
CA ILE A 208 10.74 -24.30 -3.46
C ILE A 208 11.58 -25.42 -2.85
N GLU A 209 12.64 -25.82 -3.55
CA GLU A 209 13.50 -26.91 -3.09
C GLU A 209 14.30 -26.55 -1.84
N PHE A 210 14.59 -25.26 -1.63
CA PHE A 210 15.18 -24.82 -0.37
C PHE A 210 14.22 -24.98 0.81
N PHE A 211 12.95 -24.60 0.67
CA PHE A 211 11.94 -24.80 1.72
C PHE A 211 11.80 -26.28 2.10
N LYS A 212 11.73 -27.16 1.09
CA LYS A 212 11.71 -28.61 1.30
C LYS A 212 12.95 -29.09 2.07
N THR A 213 14.13 -28.71 1.59
CA THR A 213 15.42 -29.09 2.21
C THR A 213 15.54 -28.58 3.64
N TYR A 214 15.09 -27.35 3.89
CA TYR A 214 15.07 -26.75 5.23
C TYR A 214 14.16 -27.54 6.15
N LEU A 215 12.91 -27.79 5.74
CA LEU A 215 11.93 -28.52 6.54
C LEU A 215 12.36 -29.97 6.80
N ASP A 216 12.99 -30.64 5.83
CA ASP A 216 13.53 -31.99 5.99
C ASP A 216 14.65 -32.05 7.04
N ARG A 217 15.45 -30.98 7.16
CA ARG A 217 16.57 -30.89 8.12
C ARG A 217 16.11 -30.43 9.50
N GLU A 218 15.44 -29.29 9.56
CA GLU A 218 15.06 -28.62 10.81
C GLU A 218 13.75 -29.17 11.40
N LYS A 219 12.99 -29.96 10.63
CA LYS A 219 11.70 -30.61 10.99
C LYS A 219 10.52 -29.69 11.20
N GLU A 220 10.75 -28.41 11.45
CA GLU A 220 9.72 -27.39 11.51
C GLU A 220 10.25 -26.02 11.09
N PHE A 221 9.36 -25.13 10.64
CA PHE A 221 9.69 -23.71 10.55
C PHE A 221 9.43 -23.04 11.89
N LEU A 222 10.30 -22.11 12.27
CA LEU A 222 10.15 -21.32 13.50
C LEU A 222 8.87 -20.48 13.48
N TYR A 223 8.57 -19.85 12.34
CA TYR A 223 7.42 -18.97 12.18
C TYR A 223 6.38 -19.57 11.21
N PRO A 224 5.08 -19.56 11.56
CA PRO A 224 4.00 -20.07 10.73
C PRO A 224 3.91 -19.48 9.32
N ARG A 225 4.33 -18.22 9.14
CA ARG A 225 4.42 -17.57 7.82
C ARG A 225 5.15 -18.44 6.79
N TYR A 226 6.21 -19.15 7.19
CA TYR A 226 7.01 -19.95 6.26
C TYR A 226 6.32 -21.22 5.78
N TYR A 227 5.37 -21.76 6.55
CA TYR A 227 4.50 -22.80 6.04
C TYR A 227 3.55 -22.25 4.98
N LEU A 228 3.04 -21.02 5.16
CA LEU A 228 2.14 -20.36 4.21
C LEU A 228 2.88 -19.98 2.93
N ASP A 229 4.07 -19.39 3.05
CA ASP A 229 4.96 -19.05 1.94
C ASP A 229 5.31 -20.31 1.12
N TYR A 230 5.65 -21.41 1.81
CA TYR A 230 5.94 -22.68 1.14
C TYR A 230 4.70 -23.27 0.45
N ALA A 231 3.54 -23.26 1.11
CA ALA A 231 2.29 -23.74 0.52
C ALA A 231 1.89 -22.93 -0.72
N GLU A 232 2.04 -21.60 -0.68
CA GLU A 232 1.75 -20.73 -1.82
C GLU A 232 2.65 -21.05 -3.01
N LEU A 233 3.95 -21.24 -2.76
CA LEU A 233 4.88 -21.67 -3.80
C LEU A 233 4.55 -23.05 -4.39
N LEU A 234 4.14 -24.02 -3.56
CA LEU A 234 3.73 -25.34 -4.01
C LEU A 234 2.49 -25.27 -4.92
N ILE A 235 1.51 -24.44 -4.56
CA ILE A 235 0.32 -24.20 -5.41
C ILE A 235 0.76 -23.55 -6.74
N GLU A 236 1.60 -22.51 -6.71
CA GLU A 236 2.09 -21.86 -7.93
C GLU A 236 2.85 -22.81 -8.88
N ASP A 237 3.51 -23.83 -8.33
CA ASP A 237 4.29 -24.85 -9.08
C ASP A 237 3.45 -26.09 -9.44
N VAL A 238 2.13 -26.06 -9.25
CA VAL A 238 1.20 -27.17 -9.56
C VAL A 238 1.52 -28.44 -8.74
N ARG A 239 1.91 -28.24 -7.47
CA ARG A 239 2.18 -29.26 -6.45
C ARG A 239 1.18 -29.13 -5.31
N SER A 240 -0.09 -28.92 -5.67
CA SER A 240 -1.16 -28.65 -4.71
C SER A 240 -1.48 -29.84 -3.79
N ASP A 241 -1.18 -31.07 -4.20
CA ASP A 241 -1.23 -32.25 -3.33
C ASP A 241 -0.27 -32.14 -2.12
N GLU A 242 0.98 -31.71 -2.36
CA GLU A 242 1.96 -31.43 -1.29
C GLU A 242 1.51 -30.25 -0.42
N ALA A 243 0.95 -29.20 -1.01
CA ALA A 243 0.44 -28.05 -0.29
C ALA A 243 -0.71 -28.43 0.66
N ILE A 244 -1.65 -29.28 0.21
CA ILE A 244 -2.75 -29.79 1.04
C ILE A 244 -2.20 -30.52 2.27
N VAL A 245 -1.25 -31.43 2.08
CA VAL A 245 -0.65 -32.19 3.20
C VAL A 245 0.03 -31.24 4.20
N LEU A 246 0.78 -30.26 3.70
CA LEU A 246 1.46 -29.26 4.53
C LEU A 246 0.46 -28.45 5.37
N LEU A 247 -0.60 -27.94 4.75
CA LEU A 247 -1.60 -27.07 5.37
C LEU A 247 -2.50 -27.82 6.36
N GLU A 248 -2.88 -29.06 6.05
CA GLU A 248 -3.64 -29.92 6.96
C GLU A 248 -2.84 -30.23 8.24
N ASN A 249 -1.57 -30.59 8.10
CA ASN A 249 -0.67 -30.79 9.24
C ASN A 249 -0.51 -29.52 10.09
N LEU A 250 -0.40 -28.35 9.44
CA LEU A 250 -0.31 -27.07 10.12
C LEU A 250 -1.61 -26.76 10.90
N ARG A 251 -2.78 -27.00 10.31
CA ARG A 251 -4.08 -26.80 10.96
C ARG A 251 -4.24 -27.68 12.20
N GLU A 252 -3.87 -28.95 12.10
CA GLU A 252 -3.88 -29.87 13.26
C GLU A 252 -2.94 -29.44 14.38
N LYS A 253 -1.78 -28.84 14.05
CA LYS A 253 -0.85 -28.27 15.03
C LYS A 253 -1.43 -27.02 15.66
N ASN A 254 -2.05 -26.14 14.87
CA ASN A 254 -2.61 -24.88 15.36
C ASN A 254 -3.79 -25.09 16.32
N ASN A 255 -4.67 -26.06 16.05
CA ASN A 255 -5.77 -26.44 16.93
C ASN A 255 -5.32 -26.86 18.36
N LYS A 256 -4.02 -27.09 18.57
CA LYS A 256 -3.43 -27.47 19.86
C LYS A 256 -2.71 -26.31 20.56
N LEU A 257 -2.67 -25.13 19.95
CA LEU A 257 -2.00 -23.94 20.47
C LEU A 257 -3.02 -22.95 21.05
N PRO A 258 -2.66 -22.19 22.12
CA PRO A 258 -3.55 -21.20 22.73
C PRO A 258 -3.65 -19.87 21.95
N VAL A 259 -2.90 -19.71 20.85
CA VAL A 259 -2.91 -18.51 20.00
C VAL A 259 -3.33 -18.92 18.60
N GLU A 260 -4.42 -18.32 18.11
CA GLU A 260 -4.88 -18.46 16.73
C GLU A 260 -3.82 -17.85 15.80
N LEU A 261 -3.11 -18.69 15.06
CA LEU A 261 -2.37 -18.27 13.88
C LEU A 261 -3.37 -17.80 12.80
N ASN A 262 -2.88 -17.29 11.66
CA ASN A 262 -3.73 -16.84 10.54
C ASN A 262 -4.53 -18.01 9.90
N ASP A 263 -5.47 -18.62 10.65
CA ASP A 263 -6.28 -19.77 10.24
C ASP A 263 -7.11 -19.43 9.01
N ASP A 264 -7.51 -18.17 8.93
CA ASP A 264 -8.19 -17.58 7.81
C ASP A 264 -7.34 -17.67 6.50
N LYS A 265 -6.01 -17.47 6.58
CA LYS A 265 -5.08 -17.65 5.46
C LYS A 265 -4.72 -19.12 5.20
N ILE A 266 -4.63 -19.95 6.25
CA ILE A 266 -4.47 -21.41 6.11
C ILE A 266 -5.63 -21.97 5.29
N MET A 267 -6.86 -21.62 5.66
CA MET A 267 -8.07 -22.06 4.97
C MET A 267 -8.12 -21.53 3.53
N GLU A 268 -7.74 -20.28 3.30
CA GLU A 268 -7.67 -19.71 1.94
C GLU A 268 -6.74 -20.52 1.02
N LEU A 269 -5.51 -20.82 1.47
CA LEU A 269 -4.55 -21.59 0.69
C LEU A 269 -4.99 -23.06 0.51
N LEU A 270 -5.58 -23.66 1.55
CA LEU A 270 -6.05 -25.03 1.50
C LEU A 270 -7.21 -25.19 0.50
N ILE A 271 -8.14 -24.23 0.48
CA ILE A 271 -9.21 -24.18 -0.51
C ILE A 271 -8.63 -24.05 -1.91
N LYS A 272 -7.70 -23.10 -2.14
CA LYS A 272 -7.04 -22.91 -3.44
C LYS A 272 -6.37 -24.20 -3.93
N ALA A 273 -5.63 -24.88 -3.06
CA ALA A 273 -4.96 -26.14 -3.39
C ALA A 273 -5.97 -27.25 -3.74
N ASN A 274 -7.09 -27.38 -3.00
CA ASN A 274 -8.14 -28.35 -3.35
C ASN A 274 -8.83 -28.04 -4.69
N ILE A 275 -9.03 -26.76 -5.01
CA ILE A 275 -9.59 -26.34 -6.30
C ILE A 275 -8.66 -26.76 -7.44
N GLU A 276 -7.35 -26.51 -7.31
CA GLU A 276 -6.35 -26.86 -8.31
C GLU A 276 -6.23 -28.39 -8.51
N GLU A 277 -6.28 -29.16 -7.43
CA GLU A 277 -6.31 -30.63 -7.46
C GLU A 277 -7.63 -31.22 -8.00
N GLY A 278 -8.61 -30.37 -8.35
CA GLY A 278 -9.91 -30.80 -8.86
C GLY A 278 -10.85 -31.37 -7.79
N LYS A 279 -10.51 -31.24 -6.50
CA LYS A 279 -11.30 -31.64 -5.32
C LYS A 279 -12.37 -30.58 -5.01
N LYS A 280 -13.26 -30.35 -5.98
CA LYS A 280 -14.22 -29.24 -5.96
C LYS A 280 -15.21 -29.34 -4.79
N GLU A 281 -15.69 -30.53 -4.46
CA GLU A 281 -16.67 -30.72 -3.39
C GLU A 281 -16.05 -30.48 -2.02
N GLU A 282 -14.82 -30.96 -1.81
CA GLU A 282 -14.04 -30.66 -0.61
C GLU A 282 -13.78 -29.15 -0.49
N ALA A 283 -13.34 -28.50 -1.57
CA ALA A 283 -13.13 -27.05 -1.59
C ALA A 283 -14.42 -26.27 -1.26
N ARG A 284 -15.56 -26.67 -1.83
CA ARG A 284 -16.88 -26.07 -1.55
C ARG A 284 -17.24 -26.16 -0.07
N GLN A 285 -17.03 -27.32 0.55
CA GLN A 285 -17.29 -27.52 1.97
C GLN A 285 -16.37 -26.66 2.83
N LEU A 286 -15.07 -26.63 2.52
CA LEU A 286 -14.09 -25.80 3.23
C LEU A 286 -14.43 -24.30 3.14
N CYS A 287 -14.90 -23.81 1.97
CA CYS A 287 -15.37 -22.44 1.83
C CYS A 287 -16.55 -22.12 2.76
N ILE A 288 -17.53 -23.03 2.84
CA ILE A 288 -18.71 -22.86 3.71
C ILE A 288 -18.28 -22.80 5.18
N ASP A 289 -17.40 -23.70 5.61
CA ASP A 289 -16.99 -23.78 7.00
C ASP A 289 -16.11 -22.58 7.40
N ALA A 290 -15.15 -22.19 6.55
CA ALA A 290 -14.35 -20.99 6.76
C ALA A 290 -15.21 -19.71 6.78
N PHE A 291 -16.26 -19.64 5.95
CA PHE A 291 -17.16 -18.49 5.96
C PHE A 291 -18.00 -18.40 7.24
N LYS A 292 -18.46 -19.54 7.79
CA LYS A 292 -19.19 -19.56 9.07
C LYS A 292 -18.35 -19.09 10.25
N GLU A 293 -17.03 -19.30 10.17
CA GLU A 293 -16.10 -18.93 11.23
C GLU A 293 -15.65 -17.48 11.11
N TYR A 294 -15.23 -17.05 9.91
CA TYR A 294 -14.56 -15.76 9.73
C TYR A 294 -15.43 -14.69 9.04
N TYR A 295 -16.56 -15.07 8.45
CA TYR A 295 -17.48 -14.19 7.70
C TYR A 295 -16.80 -13.29 6.64
N ASN A 296 -15.73 -13.79 6.03
CA ASN A 296 -14.94 -13.05 5.04
C ASN A 296 -15.42 -13.37 3.61
N HIS A 297 -15.74 -12.33 2.84
CA HIS A 297 -16.24 -12.45 1.46
C HIS A 297 -15.34 -13.28 0.55
N ARG A 298 -14.02 -13.32 0.78
CA ARG A 298 -13.09 -14.10 -0.05
C ARG A 298 -13.45 -15.60 -0.12
N PHE A 299 -14.05 -16.16 0.92
CA PHE A 299 -14.44 -17.59 0.93
C PHE A 299 -15.66 -17.85 0.04
N TYR A 300 -16.54 -16.85 -0.09
CA TYR A 300 -17.60 -16.89 -1.10
C TYR A 300 -17.02 -16.77 -2.52
N GLU A 301 -16.05 -15.89 -2.76
CA GLU A 301 -15.40 -15.80 -4.08
C GLU A 301 -14.71 -17.10 -4.49
N LEU A 302 -14.00 -17.73 -3.55
CA LEU A 302 -13.39 -19.05 -3.78
C LEU A 302 -14.46 -20.13 -4.05
N TYR A 303 -15.58 -20.10 -3.32
CA TYR A 303 -16.72 -21.00 -3.59
C TYR A 303 -17.28 -20.80 -5.00
N GLU A 304 -17.55 -19.55 -5.40
CA GLU A 304 -18.05 -19.21 -6.73
C GLU A 304 -17.13 -19.67 -7.86
N ASN A 305 -15.81 -19.68 -7.64
CA ASN A 305 -14.84 -20.16 -8.62
C ASN A 305 -14.94 -21.68 -8.88
N THR A 306 -15.58 -22.44 -8.00
CA THR A 306 -15.83 -23.87 -8.19
C THR A 306 -17.10 -24.18 -8.99
N LEU A 307 -17.95 -23.18 -9.20
CA LEU A 307 -19.30 -23.33 -9.75
C LEU A 307 -19.36 -23.17 -11.26
N ASP A 308 -20.25 -23.94 -11.88
CA ASP A 308 -20.70 -23.67 -13.24
C ASP A 308 -21.66 -22.46 -13.26
N LYS A 309 -21.87 -21.85 -14.44
CA LYS A 309 -22.62 -20.56 -14.56
C LYS A 309 -24.04 -20.63 -14.01
N ASP A 310 -24.69 -21.77 -14.09
CA ASP A 310 -26.06 -22.04 -13.66
C ASP A 310 -26.19 -22.23 -12.14
N GLU A 311 -25.10 -22.55 -11.43
CA GLU A 311 -25.10 -22.79 -9.98
C GLU A 311 -24.90 -21.50 -9.15
N LYS A 312 -24.40 -20.42 -9.76
CA LYS A 312 -24.03 -19.17 -9.07
C LYS A 312 -25.19 -18.49 -8.33
N GLY A 313 -26.39 -18.54 -8.92
CA GLY A 313 -27.58 -17.92 -8.31
C GLY A 313 -28.01 -18.57 -6.99
N SER A 314 -27.82 -19.88 -6.84
CA SER A 314 -28.07 -20.59 -5.57
C SER A 314 -26.99 -20.33 -4.52
N ALA A 315 -25.75 -20.11 -4.95
CA ALA A 315 -24.62 -19.92 -4.04
C ALA A 315 -24.73 -18.64 -3.22
N ILE A 316 -25.07 -17.51 -3.86
CA ILE A 316 -25.23 -16.25 -3.11
C ILE A 316 -26.30 -16.37 -2.03
N LYS A 317 -27.41 -17.07 -2.33
CA LYS A 317 -28.48 -17.29 -1.35
C LYS A 317 -27.99 -18.10 -0.15
N LEU A 318 -27.25 -19.18 -0.38
CA LEU A 318 -26.68 -20.00 0.68
C LEU A 318 -25.83 -19.17 1.66
N PHE A 319 -24.91 -18.36 1.14
CA PHE A 319 -24.01 -17.56 1.98
C PHE A 319 -24.73 -16.41 2.70
N LEU A 320 -25.76 -15.83 2.07
CA LEU A 320 -26.64 -14.87 2.74
C LEU A 320 -27.41 -15.51 3.90
N ASP A 321 -27.96 -16.71 3.70
CA ASP A 321 -28.68 -17.45 4.74
C ASP A 321 -27.76 -17.79 5.92
N ILE A 322 -26.50 -18.18 5.65
CA ILE A 322 -25.47 -18.42 6.68
C ILE A 322 -25.15 -17.13 7.45
N ALA A 323 -24.84 -16.05 6.75
CA ALA A 323 -24.43 -14.79 7.38
C ALA A 323 -25.57 -14.14 8.20
N ASN A 324 -26.82 -14.37 7.82
CA ASN A 324 -28.01 -13.86 8.51
C ASN A 324 -28.52 -14.78 9.63
N GLN A 325 -27.85 -15.90 9.92
CA GLN A 325 -28.33 -16.90 10.87
C GLN A 325 -28.38 -16.39 12.33
N TYR A 326 -27.46 -15.52 12.72
CA TYR A 326 -27.30 -15.04 14.10
C TYR A 326 -27.30 -13.51 14.17
N GLU A 327 -27.96 -12.94 15.17
CA GLU A 327 -28.12 -11.48 15.31
C GLU A 327 -26.78 -10.79 15.60
N GLU A 328 -25.89 -11.44 16.34
CA GLU A 328 -24.53 -10.98 16.62
C GLU A 328 -23.69 -10.79 15.35
N ASN A 329 -24.01 -11.49 14.26
CA ASN A 329 -23.26 -11.42 12.99
C ASN A 329 -23.75 -10.34 12.04
N ARG A 330 -24.73 -9.55 12.47
CA ARG A 330 -25.37 -8.50 11.67
C ARG A 330 -24.39 -7.51 11.05
N PHE A 331 -23.29 -7.20 11.75
CA PHE A 331 -22.22 -6.37 11.19
C PHE A 331 -21.56 -7.03 9.98
N PHE A 332 -21.15 -8.30 10.12
CA PHE A 332 -20.51 -9.06 9.05
C PHE A 332 -21.46 -9.34 7.89
N TYR A 333 -22.73 -9.60 8.17
CA TYR A 333 -23.77 -9.74 7.15
C TYR A 333 -23.88 -8.47 6.29
N LEU A 334 -23.86 -7.29 6.91
CA LEU A 334 -23.87 -6.03 6.18
C LEU A 334 -22.61 -5.82 5.35
N LEU A 335 -21.43 -6.13 5.89
CA LEU A 335 -20.19 -6.09 5.12
C LEU A 335 -20.25 -7.02 3.91
N PHE A 336 -20.70 -8.26 4.11
CA PHE A 336 -20.84 -9.23 3.03
C PHE A 336 -21.79 -8.76 1.93
N LEU A 337 -22.96 -8.23 2.29
CA LEU A 337 -23.92 -7.64 1.36
C LEU A 337 -23.32 -6.52 0.50
N ILE A 338 -22.40 -5.73 1.07
CA ILE A 338 -21.72 -4.64 0.37
C ILE A 338 -20.72 -5.21 -0.64
N GLU A 339 -19.92 -6.20 -0.22
CA GLU A 339 -18.92 -6.83 -1.09
C GLU A 339 -19.56 -7.58 -2.27
N VAL A 340 -20.72 -8.24 -2.05
CA VAL A 340 -21.47 -8.92 -3.12
C VAL A 340 -22.46 -8.02 -3.88
N GLU A 341 -22.42 -6.71 -3.64
CA GLU A 341 -23.23 -5.68 -4.30
C GLU A 341 -24.75 -5.94 -4.28
N ARG A 342 -25.27 -6.60 -3.24
CA ARG A 342 -26.71 -6.88 -3.05
C ARG A 342 -27.44 -5.68 -2.43
N PHE A 343 -27.42 -4.56 -3.15
CA PHE A 343 -28.02 -3.29 -2.72
C PHE A 343 -29.54 -3.35 -2.57
N ASP A 344 -30.20 -4.27 -3.27
CA ASP A 344 -31.62 -4.60 -3.09
C ASP A 344 -31.89 -5.11 -1.67
N VAL A 345 -31.07 -6.04 -1.18
CA VAL A 345 -31.19 -6.60 0.17
C VAL A 345 -30.79 -5.56 1.23
N ILE A 346 -29.73 -4.77 0.97
CA ILE A 346 -29.36 -3.66 1.86
C ILE A 346 -30.49 -2.64 1.96
N ASN A 347 -31.15 -2.32 0.84
CA ASN A 347 -32.30 -1.43 0.83
C ASN A 347 -33.41 -1.96 1.72
N ASP A 348 -33.84 -3.21 1.51
CA ASP A 348 -34.91 -3.82 2.29
C ASP A 348 -34.55 -3.86 3.78
N TYR A 349 -33.29 -4.16 4.08
CA TYR A 349 -32.79 -4.14 5.44
C TYR A 349 -32.90 -2.74 6.06
N VAL A 350 -32.38 -1.69 5.40
CA VAL A 350 -32.45 -0.29 5.86
C VAL A 350 -33.89 0.17 6.10
N LEU A 351 -34.82 -0.19 5.21
CA LEU A 351 -36.23 0.19 5.34
C LEU A 351 -36.92 -0.51 6.52
N ASN A 352 -36.58 -1.76 6.80
CA ASN A 352 -37.20 -2.55 7.88
C ASN A 352 -36.65 -2.26 9.28
N LEU A 353 -35.49 -1.61 9.40
CA LEU A 353 -34.86 -1.33 10.70
C LEU A 353 -35.57 -0.24 11.53
N GLY A 354 -36.29 0.68 10.89
CA GLY A 354 -36.80 1.88 11.54
C GLY A 354 -35.70 2.89 11.89
N LYS A 355 -36.08 4.18 12.02
CA LYS A 355 -35.15 5.32 12.10
C LYS A 355 -34.09 5.21 13.22
N ASP A 356 -34.49 4.75 14.41
CA ASP A 356 -33.61 4.70 15.58
C ASP A 356 -32.59 3.55 15.54
N ASN A 357 -32.84 2.48 14.77
CA ASN A 357 -31.89 1.39 14.60
C ASN A 357 -30.89 1.65 13.46
N ILE A 358 -31.21 2.52 12.50
CA ILE A 358 -30.25 2.95 11.47
C ILE A 358 -29.09 3.73 12.12
N ILE A 359 -29.35 4.50 13.18
CA ILE A 359 -28.31 5.18 13.97
C ILE A 359 -27.39 4.15 14.64
N LYS A 360 -27.94 3.09 15.25
CA LYS A 360 -27.15 2.00 15.84
C LYS A 360 -26.29 1.25 14.82
N ILE A 361 -26.72 1.18 13.55
CA ILE A 361 -25.93 0.60 12.46
C ILE A 361 -24.81 1.52 12.01
N THR A 362 -25.06 2.83 11.98
CA THR A 362 -23.97 3.80 11.77
C THR A 362 -22.96 3.82 12.92
N ASP A 363 -23.36 3.39 14.13
CA ASP A 363 -22.43 3.15 15.25
C ASP A 363 -21.64 1.84 15.08
N SER A 364 -22.21 0.84 14.40
CA SER A 364 -21.58 -0.46 14.20
C SER A 364 -20.63 -0.50 12.99
N ILE A 365 -20.77 0.43 12.04
CA ILE A 365 -19.96 0.49 10.82
C ILE A 365 -19.08 1.75 10.82
N ILE A 366 -17.82 1.62 10.37
CA ILE A 366 -16.92 2.76 10.18
C ILE A 366 -17.60 3.84 9.32
N PRO A 367 -17.64 5.12 9.72
CA PRO A 367 -18.37 6.16 9.00
C PRO A 367 -17.99 6.31 7.52
N SER A 368 -16.73 6.05 7.14
CA SER A 368 -16.30 6.04 5.73
C SER A 368 -17.02 4.96 4.93
N THR A 369 -17.17 3.75 5.47
CA THR A 369 -17.90 2.64 4.86
C THR A 369 -19.38 2.99 4.70
N ALA A 370 -20.05 3.50 5.74
CA ALA A 370 -21.45 3.92 5.64
C ALA A 370 -21.70 4.96 4.53
N ARG A 371 -20.77 5.90 4.33
CA ARG A 371 -20.82 6.87 3.22
C ARG A 371 -20.65 6.20 1.85
N LYS A 372 -19.75 5.22 1.72
CA LYS A 372 -19.56 4.43 0.49
C LYS A 372 -20.87 3.71 0.15
N VAL A 373 -21.46 2.99 1.11
CA VAL A 373 -22.74 2.26 0.97
C VAL A 373 -23.87 3.19 0.53
N SER A 374 -24.07 4.30 1.23
CA SER A 374 -25.09 5.29 0.86
C SER A 374 -24.95 5.79 -0.59
N SER A 375 -23.71 6.00 -1.06
CA SER A 375 -23.46 6.44 -2.43
C SER A 375 -23.77 5.36 -3.45
N LEU A 376 -23.47 4.09 -3.13
CA LEU A 376 -23.76 2.94 -3.97
C LEU A 376 -25.26 2.62 -4.02
N LEU A 377 -25.97 2.70 -2.90
CA LEU A 377 -27.44 2.60 -2.85
C LEU A 377 -28.10 3.64 -3.78
N TYR A 378 -27.67 4.90 -3.71
CA TYR A 378 -28.20 5.95 -4.58
C TYR A 378 -27.94 5.66 -6.06
N LYS A 379 -26.71 5.26 -6.41
CA LYS A 379 -26.35 4.88 -7.79
C LYS A 379 -27.15 3.68 -8.31
N SER A 380 -27.51 2.77 -7.41
CA SER A 380 -28.27 1.55 -7.72
C SER A 380 -29.79 1.77 -7.72
N GLY A 381 -30.26 3.02 -7.62
CA GLY A 381 -31.69 3.34 -7.71
C GLY A 381 -32.46 3.30 -6.39
N PHE A 382 -31.76 3.29 -5.25
CA PHE A 382 -32.37 3.29 -3.90
C PHE A 382 -32.17 4.63 -3.17
N PRO A 383 -32.76 5.75 -3.65
CA PRO A 383 -32.53 7.09 -3.09
C PRO A 383 -33.05 7.23 -1.65
N LEU A 384 -34.13 6.52 -1.30
CA LEU A 384 -34.71 6.54 0.04
C LEU A 384 -33.73 6.01 1.10
N SER A 385 -33.26 4.78 0.93
CA SER A 385 -32.28 4.14 1.82
C SER A 385 -30.96 4.91 1.85
N ALA A 386 -30.49 5.40 0.69
CA ALA A 386 -29.29 6.23 0.63
C ALA A 386 -29.42 7.52 1.47
N THR A 387 -30.61 8.14 1.47
CA THR A 387 -30.92 9.35 2.24
C THR A 387 -30.97 9.04 3.73
N LEU A 388 -31.64 7.95 4.13
CA LEU A 388 -31.74 7.53 5.53
C LEU A 388 -30.36 7.30 6.16
N VAL A 389 -29.45 6.60 5.46
CA VAL A 389 -28.08 6.38 5.94
C VAL A 389 -27.33 7.69 6.16
N ARG A 390 -27.47 8.67 5.24
CA ARG A 390 -26.83 10.00 5.41
C ARG A 390 -27.43 10.77 6.58
N ARG A 391 -28.75 10.75 6.74
CA ARG A 391 -29.43 11.40 7.87
C ARG A 391 -28.99 10.81 9.21
N ALA A 392 -28.81 9.50 9.29
CA ALA A 392 -28.30 8.83 10.48
C ALA A 392 -26.87 9.29 10.85
N LEU A 393 -25.95 9.37 9.87
CA LEU A 393 -24.59 9.90 10.10
C LEU A 393 -24.59 11.34 10.61
N VAL A 394 -25.51 12.18 10.13
CA VAL A 394 -25.68 13.56 10.64
C VAL A 394 -26.18 13.55 12.08
N GLU A 395 -27.21 12.76 12.37
CA GLU A 395 -27.81 12.69 13.71
C GLU A 395 -26.83 12.11 14.75
N ASP A 396 -26.00 11.13 14.41
CA ASP A 396 -24.95 10.61 15.30
C ASP A 396 -23.95 11.72 15.70
N VAL A 397 -23.32 12.38 14.72
CA VAL A 397 -22.30 13.40 14.98
C VAL A 397 -22.86 14.56 15.81
N LEU A 398 -24.09 14.99 15.51
CA LEU A 398 -24.76 16.05 16.26
C LEU A 398 -25.23 15.58 17.65
N GLY A 399 -25.65 14.33 17.79
CA GLY A 399 -26.01 13.69 19.05
C GLY A 399 -24.84 13.67 20.03
N ARG A 400 -23.68 13.19 19.58
CA ARG A 400 -22.44 13.15 20.39
C ARG A 400 -21.83 14.53 20.67
N GLY A 401 -22.23 15.56 19.92
CA GLY A 401 -21.66 16.91 20.06
C GLY A 401 -20.18 17.00 19.66
N ALA A 402 -19.73 16.12 18.78
CA ALA A 402 -18.32 16.00 18.40
C ALA A 402 -17.92 17.05 17.35
N SER A 403 -17.64 18.27 17.80
CA SER A 403 -17.38 19.46 16.95
C SER A 403 -16.28 19.27 15.90
N LYS A 404 -15.23 18.48 16.21
CA LYS A 404 -14.16 18.10 15.26
C LYS A 404 -14.70 17.47 13.97
N TYR A 405 -15.87 16.82 14.01
CA TYR A 405 -16.44 16.09 12.89
C TYR A 405 -17.56 16.85 12.14
N TYR A 406 -17.87 18.10 12.51
CA TYR A 406 -18.95 18.87 11.85
C TYR A 406 -18.75 19.07 10.36
N LYS A 407 -17.50 19.22 9.89
CA LYS A 407 -17.21 19.30 8.44
C LYS A 407 -17.74 18.07 7.68
N TYR A 408 -17.62 16.88 8.28
CA TYR A 408 -18.13 15.65 7.67
C TYR A 408 -19.65 15.58 7.76
N ALA A 409 -20.24 15.91 8.90
CA ALA A 409 -21.70 15.94 9.06
C ALA A 409 -22.38 16.94 8.09
N VAL A 410 -21.76 18.09 7.81
CA VAL A 410 -22.27 19.03 6.79
C VAL A 410 -22.21 18.41 5.39
N SER A 411 -21.14 17.69 5.06
CA SER A 411 -21.06 16.94 3.80
C SER A 411 -22.12 15.83 3.72
N ASP A 412 -22.40 15.15 4.83
CA ASP A 412 -23.42 14.10 4.90
C ASP A 412 -24.84 14.70 4.77
N LEU A 413 -25.09 15.85 5.40
CA LEU A 413 -26.35 16.59 5.27
C LEU A 413 -26.59 17.02 3.82
N LYS A 414 -25.57 17.56 3.15
CA LYS A 414 -25.66 17.91 1.72
C LYS A 414 -26.09 16.72 0.89
N LYS A 415 -25.41 15.57 1.04
CA LYS A 415 -25.74 14.34 0.31
C LYS A 415 -27.13 13.82 0.63
N SER A 416 -27.58 13.89 1.88
CA SER A 416 -28.97 13.57 2.24
C SER A 416 -29.96 14.44 1.46
N LEU A 417 -29.72 15.74 1.36
CA LEU A 417 -30.62 16.65 0.65
C LEU A 417 -30.62 16.35 -0.85
N ASP A 418 -29.43 16.23 -1.48
CA ASP A 418 -29.27 15.89 -2.89
C ASP A 418 -29.98 14.56 -3.24
N TYR A 419 -29.88 13.55 -2.38
CA TYR A 419 -30.53 12.24 -2.61
C TYR A 419 -32.04 12.32 -2.39
N GLY A 420 -32.48 13.12 -1.42
CA GLY A 420 -33.87 13.34 -1.08
C GLY A 420 -34.70 13.98 -2.19
N GLU A 421 -34.08 14.71 -3.13
CA GLU A 421 -34.78 15.30 -4.27
C GLU A 421 -35.36 14.26 -5.25
N LYS A 422 -34.83 13.03 -5.23
CA LYS A 422 -35.30 11.92 -6.08
C LYS A 422 -36.34 11.03 -5.41
N ILE A 423 -36.71 11.31 -4.16
CA ILE A 423 -37.71 10.54 -3.40
C ILE A 423 -39.11 11.01 -3.79
N GLN A 424 -40.04 10.08 -4.01
CA GLN A 424 -41.41 10.41 -4.37
C GLN A 424 -42.23 10.74 -3.11
N SER A 425 -43.25 11.58 -3.25
CA SER A 425 -44.06 12.06 -2.12
C SER A 425 -44.85 10.98 -1.37
N THR A 426 -44.89 9.75 -1.90
CA THR A 426 -45.57 8.59 -1.31
C THR A 426 -44.68 7.74 -0.41
N ASP A 427 -43.38 8.03 -0.35
CA ASP A 427 -42.45 7.34 0.53
C ASP A 427 -42.63 7.90 1.95
N ASP A 428 -42.90 7.06 2.95
CA ASP A 428 -43.21 7.40 4.36
C ASP A 428 -42.00 8.05 5.12
N ILE A 429 -41.40 9.09 4.54
CA ILE A 429 -40.24 9.82 5.05
C ILE A 429 -40.48 11.33 5.04
N ALA A 430 -39.93 12.01 6.05
CA ALA A 430 -39.92 13.46 6.08
C ALA A 430 -39.24 14.05 4.84
N SER A 431 -39.91 15.01 4.19
CA SER A 431 -39.34 15.84 3.13
C SER A 431 -38.03 16.51 3.58
N ASN A 432 -37.20 16.95 2.63
CA ASN A 432 -35.97 17.66 2.95
C ASN A 432 -36.20 18.87 3.89
N GLN A 433 -37.23 19.67 3.60
CA GLN A 433 -37.61 20.81 4.43
C GLN A 433 -38.05 20.37 5.84
N THR A 434 -38.90 19.36 5.94
CA THR A 434 -39.40 18.84 7.21
C THR A 434 -38.27 18.27 8.07
N TYR A 435 -37.37 17.49 7.46
CA TYR A 435 -36.20 16.93 8.13
C TYR A 435 -35.25 18.02 8.62
N LEU A 436 -34.92 18.99 7.77
CA LEU A 436 -34.01 20.08 8.12
C LEU A 436 -34.57 20.93 9.28
N THR A 437 -35.87 21.22 9.25
CA THR A 437 -36.56 21.96 10.33
C THR A 437 -36.48 21.20 11.66
N ALA A 438 -36.77 19.90 11.65
CA ALA A 438 -36.69 19.07 12.85
C ALA A 438 -35.25 18.93 13.38
N LEU A 439 -34.29 18.76 12.48
CA LEU A 439 -32.87 18.68 12.82
C LEU A 439 -32.39 19.98 13.47
N TYR A 440 -32.79 21.14 12.92
CA TYR A 440 -32.48 22.46 13.48
C TYR A 440 -33.10 22.67 14.84
N ALA A 441 -34.38 22.35 15.02
CA ALA A 441 -35.06 22.45 16.31
C ALA A 441 -34.35 21.63 17.40
N LYS A 442 -33.93 20.40 17.08
CA LYS A 442 -33.23 19.49 18.01
C LYS A 442 -31.81 19.96 18.34
N HIS A 443 -31.10 20.56 17.39
CA HIS A 443 -29.67 20.87 17.49
C HIS A 443 -29.32 22.36 17.36
N LYS A 444 -30.27 23.27 17.63
CA LYS A 444 -30.13 24.74 17.46
C LYS A 444 -28.88 25.35 18.09
N LYS A 445 -28.42 24.81 19.23
CA LYS A 445 -27.24 25.31 19.96
C LYS A 445 -25.89 25.01 19.28
N LYS A 446 -25.86 24.21 18.21
CA LYS A 446 -24.64 23.77 17.51
C LYS A 446 -24.22 24.81 16.44
N ALA A 447 -23.98 26.06 16.86
CA ALA A 447 -23.82 27.21 15.96
C ALA A 447 -22.76 27.02 14.86
N SER A 448 -21.61 26.42 15.17
CA SER A 448 -20.56 26.17 14.18
C SER A 448 -20.94 25.14 13.11
N PHE A 449 -21.80 24.17 13.42
CA PHE A 449 -22.35 23.26 12.41
C PHE A 449 -23.27 24.01 11.44
N TRP A 450 -24.20 24.81 11.98
CA TRP A 450 -25.18 25.54 11.17
C TRP A 450 -24.53 26.60 10.27
N SER A 451 -23.55 27.35 10.78
CA SER A 451 -22.78 28.30 9.96
C SER A 451 -22.07 27.61 8.79
N LEU A 452 -21.46 26.44 9.02
CA LEU A 452 -20.85 25.64 7.95
C LEU A 452 -21.88 25.09 6.96
N ALA A 453 -23.09 24.74 7.42
CA ALA A 453 -24.17 24.25 6.56
C ALA A 453 -24.67 25.33 5.60
N GLU A 454 -24.90 26.56 6.10
CA GLU A 454 -25.28 27.72 5.26
C GLU A 454 -24.18 28.09 4.25
N GLU A 455 -22.91 28.05 4.66
CA GLU A 455 -21.78 28.35 3.78
C GLU A 455 -21.64 27.33 2.63
N LYS A 456 -21.87 26.04 2.91
CA LYS A 456 -21.45 24.94 2.01
C LYS A 456 -22.58 24.24 1.28
N ILE A 457 -23.83 24.42 1.70
CA ILE A 457 -24.99 23.76 1.11
C ILE A 457 -25.86 24.81 0.42
N LYS A 458 -25.91 24.75 -0.90
CA LYS A 458 -26.75 25.66 -1.70
C LYS A 458 -28.22 25.47 -1.34
N GLY A 459 -28.93 26.58 -1.15
CA GLY A 459 -30.36 26.58 -0.85
C GLY A 459 -30.70 26.29 0.61
N VAL A 460 -29.69 26.12 1.49
CA VAL A 460 -29.89 26.02 2.95
C VAL A 460 -29.67 27.38 3.60
N SER A 461 -30.63 27.82 4.41
CA SER A 461 -30.53 29.06 5.20
C SER A 461 -31.20 28.91 6.56
N MET A 462 -30.68 29.57 7.59
CA MET A 462 -31.20 29.60 8.96
C MET A 462 -31.56 31.04 9.33
N ASP A 463 -32.71 31.25 9.96
CA ASP A 463 -33.06 32.53 10.56
C ASP A 463 -33.65 32.36 11.97
N LYS A 464 -34.27 33.42 12.50
CA LYS A 464 -34.89 33.39 13.83
C LYS A 464 -36.10 32.44 13.89
N ASP A 465 -36.75 32.23 12.76
CA ASP A 465 -38.01 31.50 12.60
C ASP A 465 -37.78 30.03 12.23
N GLY A 466 -36.63 29.66 11.67
CA GLY A 466 -36.25 28.26 11.49
C GLY A 466 -35.16 27.99 10.46
N ALA A 467 -35.20 26.80 9.89
CA ALA A 467 -34.28 26.31 8.86
C ALA A 467 -35.04 26.08 7.55
N TYR A 468 -34.45 26.47 6.41
CA TYR A 468 -35.10 26.42 5.10
C TYR A 468 -34.23 25.73 4.05
N TYR A 469 -34.87 25.02 3.12
CA TYR A 469 -34.28 24.35 1.97
C TYR A 469 -35.01 24.76 0.68
N GLY A 470 -34.27 25.16 -0.36
CA GLY A 470 -34.82 25.37 -1.72
C GLY A 470 -35.29 26.79 -2.05
N LYS A 471 -34.73 27.81 -1.40
CA LYS A 471 -34.84 29.19 -1.89
C LYS A 471 -33.85 29.47 -3.03
#